data_AF-A0A935PWR7-F1
#
_entry.id   AF-A0A935PWR7-F1
#
_cell.length_a   1.000
_cell.length_b   1.000
_cell.length_c   1.000
_cell.angle_alpha   90.00
_cell.angle_beta   90.00
_cell.angle_gamma   90.00
#
_symmetry.space_group_name_H-M   'P 1'
#
loop_
_entity.id
_entity.type
_entity.pdbx_description
1 polymer ?
#
loop_
_entity_poly.entity_id
_entity_poly.type
_entity_poly.pdbx_seq_one_letter_code
_entity_poly.pdbx_strand_id
1 'polypeptide(L)'
;MKTVRVTIDAVSAGGLTLGRIDPARVDATTEESIAGQRAADESEARLDAARYARRVRTRLGLSQVEFARRIDVSVETIRNWEQGKRSPAGAAKALFKVLDKAPELALAALE
;
A
#
# COMPACT_ATOMS: atom_id res chain seq x y z
N MET A 1 13.08 18.30 9.27
CA MET A 1 12.98 17.12 10.16
C MET A 1 14.39 16.76 10.63
N LYS A 2 14.60 16.55 11.93
CA LYS A 2 15.93 16.21 12.49
C LYS A 2 16.06 14.68 12.51
N THR A 3 16.91 14.12 11.67
CA THR A 3 17.15 12.67 11.64
C THR A 3 18.08 12.30 12.79
N VAL A 4 17.60 11.46 13.71
CA VAL A 4 18.43 10.91 14.80
C VAL A 4 18.93 9.54 14.33
N ARG A 5 20.25 9.40 14.17
CA ARG A 5 20.87 8.09 13.99
C ARG A 5 21.19 7.49 15.35
N VAL A 6 20.71 6.28 15.58
CA VAL A 6 21.03 5.48 16.76
C VAL A 6 21.80 4.26 16.27
N THR A 7 23.01 4.07 16.78
CA THR A 7 23.81 2.86 16.56
C THR A 7 23.49 1.91 17.70
N ILE A 8 22.92 0.74 17.39
CA ILE A 8 22.59 -0.29 18.38
C ILE A 8 23.70 -1.32 18.36
N ASP A 9 24.46 -1.42 19.45
CA ASP A 9 25.41 -2.50 19.67
C ASP A 9 24.68 -3.68 20.32
N ALA A 10 24.50 -4.77 19.57
CA ALA A 10 23.72 -5.93 20.00
C ALA A 10 24.34 -6.67 21.20
N VAL A 11 25.63 -6.44 21.49
CA VAL A 11 26.39 -7.16 22.52
C VAL A 11 26.30 -6.45 23.89
N SER A 12 25.95 -5.16 23.91
CA SER A 12 25.70 -4.39 25.15
C SER A 12 24.27 -3.85 25.20
N ALA A 13 23.34 -4.74 25.51
CA ALA A 13 21.93 -4.40 25.75
C ALA A 13 21.69 -3.63 27.07
N GLY A 14 22.72 -3.46 27.92
CA GLY A 14 22.59 -2.90 29.28
C GLY A 14 22.18 -1.41 29.36
N GLY A 15 22.16 -0.68 28.24
CA GLY A 15 21.78 0.74 28.19
C GLY A 15 20.56 1.06 27.32
N LEU A 16 19.95 0.07 26.68
CA LEU A 16 18.71 0.27 25.94
C LEU A 16 17.58 0.37 26.96
N THR A 17 16.89 1.52 27.03
CA THR A 17 15.61 1.57 27.74
C THR A 17 14.72 0.50 27.13
N LEU A 18 14.43 -0.56 27.90
CA LEU A 18 13.49 -1.60 27.48
C LEU A 18 12.26 -0.90 26.91
N GLY A 19 11.90 -1.20 25.67
CA GLY A 19 10.70 -0.62 25.06
C GLY A 19 9.54 -0.80 26.03
N ARG A 20 8.82 0.29 26.34
CA ARG A 20 7.70 0.24 27.29
C ARG A 20 6.53 -0.48 26.62
N ILE A 21 6.55 -1.81 26.68
CA ILE A 21 5.38 -2.63 26.41
C ILE A 21 4.69 -2.94 27.74
N ASP A 22 3.37 -3.02 27.71
CA ASP A 22 2.58 -3.57 28.81
C ASP A 22 2.53 -5.10 28.62
N PRO A 23 3.31 -5.89 29.37
CA PRO A 23 3.39 -7.33 29.16
C PRO A 23 2.05 -8.03 29.41
N ALA A 24 1.27 -7.55 30.38
CA ALA A 24 -0.04 -8.12 30.68
C ALA A 24 -1.00 -7.93 29.49
N ARG A 25 -0.93 -6.79 28.80
CA ARG A 25 -1.71 -6.55 27.58
C ARG A 25 -1.27 -7.46 26.42
N VAL A 26 0.04 -7.68 26.26
CA VAL A 26 0.58 -8.56 25.22
C VAL A 26 0.12 -10.00 25.46
N ASP A 27 0.29 -10.50 26.68
CA ASP A 27 -0.08 -11.87 27.05
C ASP A 27 -1.60 -12.12 27.00
N ALA A 28 -2.41 -11.09 27.21
CA ALA A 28 -3.87 -11.16 27.09
C ALA A 28 -4.36 -11.11 25.63
N THR A 29 -3.49 -10.91 24.64
CA THR A 29 -3.88 -10.81 23.23
C THR A 29 -4.22 -12.20 22.67
N THR A 30 -5.48 -12.41 22.33
CA THR A 30 -5.98 -13.69 21.79
C THR A 30 -5.78 -13.81 20.28
N GLU A 31 -5.78 -15.04 19.76
CA GLU A 31 -5.79 -15.32 18.31
C GLU A 31 -6.94 -14.64 17.58
N GLU A 32 -8.12 -14.55 18.22
CA GLU A 32 -9.28 -13.83 17.68
C GLU A 32 -8.98 -12.33 17.53
N SER A 33 -8.35 -11.71 18.55
CA SER A 33 -7.95 -10.31 18.48
C SER A 33 -6.93 -10.06 17.37
N ILE A 34 -5.94 -10.94 17.24
CA ILE A 34 -4.92 -10.87 16.18
C ILE A 34 -5.57 -11.00 14.81
N ALA A 35 -6.48 -11.96 14.64
CA ALA A 35 -7.19 -12.15 13.37
C ALA A 35 -8.04 -10.92 13.02
N GLY A 36 -8.75 -10.34 14.00
CA GLY A 36 -9.52 -9.12 13.81
C GLY A 36 -8.67 -7.92 13.41
N GLN A 37 -7.53 -7.71 14.08
CA GLN A 37 -6.58 -6.65 13.75
C GLN A 37 -6.02 -6.83 12.33
N ARG A 38 -5.56 -8.03 11.98
CA ARG A 38 -5.06 -8.33 10.63
C ARG A 38 -6.11 -8.06 9.55
N ALA A 39 -7.36 -8.44 9.79
CA ALA A 39 -8.45 -8.19 8.85
C ALA A 39 -8.75 -6.70 8.70
N ALA A 40 -8.70 -5.93 9.80
CA ALA A 40 -8.86 -4.48 9.77
C ALA A 40 -7.72 -3.81 8.97
N ASP A 41 -6.47 -4.17 9.25
CA ASP A 41 -5.29 -3.66 8.55
C ASP A 41 -5.34 -3.99 7.05
N GLU A 42 -5.76 -5.20 6.68
CA GLU A 42 -5.88 -5.60 5.27
C GLU A 42 -6.98 -4.80 4.56
N SER A 43 -8.10 -4.55 5.24
CA SER A 43 -9.19 -3.71 4.72
C SER A 43 -8.72 -2.27 4.48
N GLU A 44 -8.02 -1.68 5.45
CA GLU A 44 -7.46 -0.34 5.32
C GLU A 44 -6.44 -0.26 4.18
N ALA A 45 -5.51 -1.23 4.10
CA ALA A 45 -4.53 -1.30 3.02
C ALA A 45 -5.19 -1.42 1.63
N ARG A 46 -6.32 -2.12 1.53
CA ARG A 46 -7.10 -2.25 0.30
C ARG A 46 -7.73 -0.92 -0.11
N LEU A 47 -8.27 -0.17 0.84
CA LEU A 47 -8.82 1.18 0.59
C LEU A 47 -7.73 2.17 0.19
N ASP A 48 -6.54 2.08 0.78
CA ASP A 48 -5.39 2.87 0.39
C ASP A 48 -4.92 2.56 -1.04
N ALA A 49 -4.85 1.29 -1.41
CA ALA A 49 -4.54 0.87 -2.77
C ALA A 49 -5.59 1.40 -3.77
N ALA A 50 -6.87 1.41 -3.39
CA ALA A 50 -7.96 1.94 -4.20
C ALA A 50 -7.84 3.44 -4.42
N ARG A 51 -7.60 4.22 -3.35
CA ARG A 51 -7.32 5.66 -3.41
C ARG A 51 -6.12 5.95 -4.29
N TYR A 52 -5.05 5.16 -4.15
CA TYR A 52 -3.83 5.30 -4.93
C TYR A 52 -4.09 5.08 -6.43
N ALA A 53 -4.77 3.98 -6.79
CA ALA A 53 -5.12 3.67 -8.17
C ALA A 53 -5.95 4.78 -8.83
N ARG A 54 -7.01 5.23 -8.13
CA ARG A 54 -7.87 6.33 -8.60
C ARG A 54 -7.07 7.61 -8.79
N ARG A 55 -6.21 7.98 -7.84
CA ARG A 55 -5.37 9.19 -7.92
C ARG A 55 -4.46 9.17 -9.14
N VAL A 56 -3.76 8.06 -9.38
CA VAL A 56 -2.87 7.89 -10.55
C VAL A 56 -3.66 8.16 -11.83
N ARG A 57 -4.79 7.45 -12.03
CA ARG A 57 -5.64 7.66 -13.20
C ARG A 57 -6.10 9.11 -13.35
N THR A 58 -6.62 9.71 -12.29
CA THR A 58 -7.17 11.08 -12.36
C THR A 58 -6.10 12.11 -12.68
N ARG A 59 -4.86 11.91 -12.21
CA ARG A 59 -3.75 12.81 -12.49
C ARG A 59 -3.29 12.74 -13.95
N LEU A 60 -3.52 11.61 -14.62
CA LEU A 60 -3.30 11.45 -16.06
C LEU A 60 -4.44 12.05 -16.91
N GLY A 61 -5.52 12.55 -16.29
CA GLY A 61 -6.67 13.10 -16.99
C GLY A 61 -7.55 12.07 -17.70
N LEU A 62 -7.38 10.77 -17.40
CA LEU A 62 -8.07 9.68 -18.09
C LEU A 62 -9.36 9.27 -17.37
N SER A 63 -10.41 8.97 -18.12
CA SER A 63 -11.58 8.23 -17.64
C SER A 63 -11.22 6.78 -17.30
N GLN A 64 -12.07 6.08 -16.55
CA GLN A 64 -11.86 4.66 -16.26
C GLN A 64 -11.76 3.81 -17.53
N VAL A 65 -12.51 4.16 -18.58
CA VAL A 65 -12.52 3.42 -19.85
C VAL A 65 -11.25 3.66 -20.65
N GLU A 66 -10.78 4.90 -20.73
CA GLU A 66 -9.51 5.22 -21.39
C GLU A 66 -8.32 4.60 -20.67
N PHE A 67 -8.31 4.68 -19.34
CA PHE A 67 -7.25 4.08 -18.54
C PHE A 67 -7.21 2.56 -18.68
N ALA A 68 -8.38 1.90 -18.62
CA ALA A 68 -8.51 0.47 -18.83
C ALA A 68 -7.94 0.03 -20.19
N ARG A 69 -8.29 0.76 -21.26
CA ARG A 69 -7.73 0.52 -22.60
C ARG A 69 -6.22 0.72 -22.65
N ARG A 70 -5.70 1.75 -21.99
CA ARG A 70 -4.27 2.09 -21.99
C ARG A 70 -3.39 1.04 -21.35
N ILE A 71 -3.88 0.37 -20.31
CA ILE A 71 -3.10 -0.65 -19.58
C ILE A 71 -3.56 -2.08 -19.88
N ASP A 72 -4.38 -2.25 -20.93
CA ASP A 72 -4.93 -3.52 -21.42
C ASP A 72 -5.61 -4.37 -20.34
N VAL A 73 -6.59 -3.80 -19.65
CA VAL A 73 -7.46 -4.52 -18.70
C VAL A 73 -8.92 -4.15 -18.88
N SER A 74 -9.83 -4.94 -18.32
CA SER A 74 -11.26 -4.61 -18.35
C SER A 74 -11.58 -3.37 -17.49
N VAL A 75 -12.58 -2.59 -17.89
CA VAL A 75 -13.09 -1.46 -17.09
C VAL A 75 -13.58 -1.94 -15.72
N GLU A 76 -14.14 -3.15 -15.65
CA GLU A 76 -14.54 -3.79 -14.39
C GLU A 76 -13.34 -3.99 -13.45
N THR A 77 -12.18 -4.38 -13.98
CA THR A 77 -10.95 -4.53 -13.19
C THR A 77 -10.56 -3.18 -12.57
N ILE A 78 -10.58 -2.10 -13.34
CA ILE A 78 -10.32 -0.75 -12.83
C ILE A 78 -11.32 -0.36 -11.75
N ARG A 79 -12.62 -0.62 -11.96
CA ARG A 79 -13.66 -0.34 -10.96
C ARG A 79 -13.44 -1.13 -9.67
N ASN A 80 -13.13 -2.42 -9.78
CA ASN A 80 -12.87 -3.26 -8.63
C ASN A 80 -11.66 -2.77 -7.83
N TRP A 81 -10.62 -2.28 -8.51
CA TRP A 81 -9.47 -1.66 -7.86
C TRP A 81 -9.81 -0.33 -7.20
N GLU A 82 -10.44 0.60 -7.92
CA GLU A 82 -10.75 1.95 -7.41
C GLU A 82 -11.83 1.95 -6.31
N GLN A 83 -12.66 0.91 -6.24
CA GLN A 83 -13.65 0.71 -5.17
C GLN A 83 -13.09 -0.07 -3.97
N GLY A 84 -11.86 -0.60 -4.07
CA GLY A 84 -11.28 -1.44 -3.02
C GLY A 84 -11.95 -2.80 -2.87
N LYS A 85 -12.64 -3.30 -3.90
CA LYS A 85 -13.12 -4.70 -3.93
C LYS A 85 -11.97 -5.67 -4.13
N ARG A 86 -10.95 -5.23 -4.88
CA ARG A 86 -9.68 -5.92 -5.10
C ARG A 86 -8.55 -4.88 -5.05
N SER A 87 -7.32 -5.33 -4.86
CA SER A 87 -6.13 -4.47 -5.01
C SER A 87 -5.36 -4.84 -6.27
N PRO A 88 -4.71 -3.87 -6.95
CA PRO A 88 -3.68 -4.19 -7.93
C PRO A 88 -2.55 -4.98 -7.26
N ALA A 89 -2.15 -6.10 -7.87
CA ALA A 89 -1.10 -6.97 -7.38
C ALA A 89 -0.03 -7.21 -8.46
N GLY A 90 1.15 -7.70 -8.04
CA GLY A 90 2.24 -8.07 -8.97
C GLY A 90 2.58 -6.98 -9.98
N ALA A 91 2.54 -7.33 -11.27
CA ALA A 91 2.84 -6.45 -12.38
C ALA A 91 1.96 -5.18 -12.42
N ALA A 92 0.66 -5.29 -12.13
CA ALA A 92 -0.23 -4.13 -12.11
C ALA A 92 0.22 -3.10 -11.07
N LYS A 93 0.59 -3.55 -9.86
CA LYS A 93 1.12 -2.66 -8.80
C LYS A 93 2.40 -1.95 -9.24
N ALA A 94 3.29 -2.63 -9.96
CA ALA A 94 4.48 -2.02 -10.52
C ALA A 94 4.13 -1.00 -11.62
N LEU A 95 3.21 -1.34 -12.53
CA LEU A 95 2.75 -0.45 -13.59
C LEU A 95 2.15 0.85 -13.03
N PHE A 96 1.28 0.77 -12.01
CA PHE A 96 0.76 1.97 -11.36
C PHE A 96 1.86 2.83 -10.71
N LYS A 97 2.96 2.24 -10.23
CA LYS A 97 4.11 3.02 -9.72
C LYS A 97 4.85 3.72 -10.86
N VAL A 98 5.06 3.04 -11.98
CA VAL A 98 5.73 3.62 -13.15
C VAL A 98 4.89 4.76 -13.74
N LEU A 99 3.59 4.55 -13.91
CA LEU A 99 2.63 5.60 -14.31
C LEU A 99 2.60 6.77 -13.33
N ASP A 100 2.79 6.52 -12.02
CA ASP A 100 2.84 7.60 -11.02
C ASP A 100 4.16 8.39 -11.08
N LYS A 101 5.28 7.73 -11.35
CA LYS A 101 6.60 8.37 -11.31
C LYS A 101 7.05 8.98 -12.64
N ALA A 102 6.70 8.37 -13.75
CA ALA A 102 7.13 8.75 -15.10
C ALA A 102 5.96 8.65 -16.09
N PRO A 103 4.90 9.46 -15.93
CA PRO A 103 3.65 9.31 -16.67
C PRO A 103 3.84 9.43 -18.19
N GLU A 104 4.65 10.38 -18.67
CA GLU A 104 4.88 10.60 -20.10
C GLU A 104 5.56 9.39 -20.77
N LEU A 105 6.66 8.90 -20.18
CA LEU A 105 7.38 7.73 -20.68
C LEU A 105 6.53 6.46 -20.60
N ALA A 106 5.82 6.27 -19.49
CA ALA A 106 4.94 5.13 -19.30
C ALA A 106 3.82 5.11 -20.33
N LEU A 107 3.16 6.25 -20.55
CA LEU A 107 2.13 6.37 -21.57
C LEU A 107 2.72 6.17 -22.97
N ALA A 108 3.86 6.76 -23.32
CA ALA A 108 4.46 6.52 -24.64
C ALA A 108 4.76 5.03 -24.90
N ALA A 109 5.13 4.26 -23.87
CA ALA A 109 5.38 2.82 -23.98
C ALA A 109 4.11 1.95 -24.02
N LEU A 110 2.95 2.53 -23.70
CA LEU A 110 1.63 1.88 -23.66
C LEU A 110 0.75 2.33 -24.85
N GLU A 111 1.33 2.93 -25.89
CA GLU A 111 0.63 3.22 -27.15
C GLU A 111 0.59 2.01 -28.07
#